data_AF-A0A644XWQ9-F1
#
_entry.id   AF-A0A644XWQ9-F1
#
_cell.length_a   1.000
_cell.length_b   1.000
_cell.length_c   1.000
_cell.angle_alpha   90.00
_cell.angle_beta   90.00
_cell.angle_gamma   90.00
#
_symmetry.space_group_name_H-M   'P 1'
#
loop_
_entity.id
_entity.type
_entity.pdbx_description
1 polymer ?
#
loop_
_entity_poly.entity_id
_entity_poly.type
_entity_poly.pdbx_seq_one_letter_code
_entity_poly.pdbx_strand_id
1 'polypeptide(L)'
;MGKRMEMEEALEAFVTKTTSGILVLPNDSGISSASRISVEHMKSRAKSACIQCRQCTDLCPRNLLGHPIEPHKIMRKLAMAKDIESLLDDPDILQASLCCECGICEMYACPMQLQPRRVNAMLKAELAKRGIRYPKGEGQKEMSKERRYRKIPAKRAAARAGVLPWYGACGTDKLLQFEGERVTLALRQSVGAPAQPVVKDGERVALGQLIASCPEGKLGANLHASISGIVRVSLENITITKKGGLS
;
A
#
# COMPACT_ATOMS: atom_id res chain seq x y z
N MET A 1 -3.25 -0.42 -0.36
CA MET A 1 -3.06 -1.64 -1.18
C MET A 1 -1.69 -2.22 -0.82
N GLY A 2 -1.52 -3.55 -0.82
CA GLY A 2 -0.35 -4.20 -0.20
C GLY A 2 0.99 -3.68 -0.72
N LYS A 3 1.95 -3.52 0.20
CA LYS A 3 3.35 -3.22 -0.13
C LYS A 3 3.99 -4.51 -0.65
N ARG A 4 4.54 -4.49 -1.87
CA ARG A 4 5.40 -5.58 -2.34
C ARG A 4 6.74 -5.46 -1.62
N MET A 5 7.27 -6.60 -1.21
CA MET A 5 8.59 -6.73 -0.62
C MET A 5 9.23 -7.97 -1.23
N GLU A 6 10.53 -7.93 -1.51
CA GLU A 6 11.29 -9.16 -1.77
C GLU A 6 11.44 -9.96 -0.46
N MET A 7 11.86 -11.21 -0.55
CA MET A 7 11.92 -12.09 0.63
C MET A 7 12.88 -11.54 1.68
N GLU A 8 14.02 -11.02 1.26
CA GLU A 8 15.05 -10.43 2.12
C GLU A 8 14.48 -9.21 2.87
N GLU A 9 13.77 -8.32 2.17
CA GLU A 9 13.11 -7.17 2.78
C GLU A 9 12.00 -7.60 3.75
N ALA A 10 11.28 -8.68 3.44
CA ALA A 10 10.18 -9.19 4.24
C ALA A 10 10.66 -9.77 5.58
N LEU A 11 11.87 -10.34 5.64
CA LEU A 11 12.47 -10.87 6.87
C LEU A 11 12.77 -9.77 7.90
N GLU A 12 13.00 -8.54 7.43
CA GLU A 12 13.26 -7.37 8.27
C GLU A 12 12.00 -6.51 8.51
N ALA A 13 10.88 -6.87 7.89
CA ALA A 13 9.66 -6.10 7.94
C ALA A 13 8.91 -6.27 9.27
N PHE A 14 8.26 -5.19 9.72
CA PHE A 14 7.35 -5.24 10.87
C PHE A 14 5.89 -5.39 10.44
N VAL A 15 5.19 -6.31 11.09
CA VAL A 15 3.72 -6.32 11.07
C VAL A 15 3.24 -5.13 11.89
N THR A 16 2.46 -4.27 11.25
CA THR A 16 1.85 -3.09 11.91
C THR A 16 0.34 -3.16 11.91
N LYS A 17 -0.35 -2.24 12.60
CA LYS A 17 -1.82 -2.14 12.57
C LYS A 17 -2.41 -2.02 11.17
N THR A 18 -1.62 -1.56 10.19
CA THR A 18 -2.04 -1.47 8.78
C THR A 18 -1.82 -2.76 7.98
N THR A 19 -1.22 -3.77 8.59
CA THR A 19 -0.92 -5.07 7.97
C THR A 19 -2.05 -6.04 8.29
N SER A 20 -2.89 -6.34 7.31
CA SER A 20 -3.98 -7.32 7.47
C SER A 20 -3.58 -8.74 7.11
N GLY A 21 -2.43 -8.93 6.47
CA GLY A 21 -1.92 -10.23 6.07
C GLY A 21 -0.68 -10.11 5.18
N ILE A 22 0.10 -11.18 5.13
CA ILE A 22 1.27 -11.32 4.26
C ILE A 22 0.92 -12.38 3.22
N LEU A 23 1.08 -12.05 1.95
CA LEU A 23 0.84 -12.96 0.83
C LEU A 23 2.18 -13.31 0.21
N VAL A 24 2.56 -14.58 0.29
CA VAL A 24 3.77 -15.10 -0.36
C VAL A 24 3.37 -15.65 -1.72
N LEU A 25 3.94 -15.09 -2.79
CA LEU A 25 3.63 -15.44 -4.16
C LEU A 25 4.92 -15.83 -4.91
N PRO A 26 4.84 -16.73 -5.91
CA PRO A 26 5.96 -17.02 -6.79
C PRO A 26 6.52 -15.77 -7.51
N ASN A 27 7.83 -15.73 -7.69
CA ASN A 27 8.53 -14.57 -8.27
C ASN A 27 8.28 -14.43 -9.80
N ASP A 28 7.74 -15.45 -10.45
CA ASP A 28 7.36 -15.47 -11.86
C ASP A 28 5.88 -15.09 -12.10
N SER A 29 5.12 -14.78 -11.05
CA SER A 29 3.72 -14.36 -11.16
C SER A 29 3.52 -13.11 -12.04
N GLY A 30 2.33 -12.96 -12.61
CA GLY A 30 1.97 -11.79 -13.44
C GLY A 30 2.07 -10.45 -12.69
N ILE A 31 1.76 -10.45 -11.39
CA ILE A 31 2.03 -9.30 -10.52
C ILE A 31 3.53 -9.01 -10.46
N SER A 32 4.35 -10.06 -10.41
CA SER A 32 5.78 -9.91 -10.24
C SER A 32 6.47 -9.34 -11.48
N SER A 33 6.15 -9.89 -12.65
CA SER A 33 6.67 -9.38 -13.92
C SER A 33 6.25 -7.94 -14.20
N ALA A 34 4.99 -7.59 -13.89
CA ALA A 34 4.49 -6.23 -14.06
C ALA A 34 5.27 -5.21 -13.21
N SER A 35 5.63 -5.53 -11.96
CA SER A 35 6.34 -4.55 -11.13
C SER A 35 7.79 -4.32 -11.54
N ARG A 36 8.41 -5.23 -12.30
CA ARG A 36 9.79 -5.09 -12.81
C ARG A 36 9.92 -4.12 -13.98
N ILE A 37 8.80 -3.71 -14.58
CA ILE A 37 8.82 -2.74 -15.69
C ILE A 37 9.33 -1.39 -15.16
N SER A 38 10.38 -0.84 -15.77
CA SER A 38 10.95 0.46 -15.41
C SER A 38 10.01 1.62 -15.75
N VAL A 39 10.27 2.79 -15.18
CA VAL A 39 9.48 4.00 -15.46
C VAL A 39 9.61 4.42 -16.92
N GLU A 40 10.80 4.31 -17.48
CA GLU A 40 11.11 4.59 -18.88
C GLU A 40 10.32 3.67 -19.81
N HIS A 41 10.26 2.37 -19.49
CA HIS A 41 9.47 1.41 -20.25
C HIS A 41 7.97 1.66 -20.09
N MET A 42 7.48 2.03 -18.90
CA MET A 42 6.08 2.43 -18.71
C MET A 42 5.72 3.61 -19.62
N LYS A 43 6.59 4.63 -19.70
CA LYS A 43 6.41 5.81 -20.54
C LYS A 43 6.46 5.47 -22.03
N SER A 44 7.44 4.68 -22.45
CA SER A 44 7.57 4.22 -23.85
C SER A 44 6.34 3.46 -24.31
N ARG A 45 5.86 2.50 -23.51
CA ARG A 45 4.63 1.74 -23.81
C ARG A 45 3.38 2.63 -23.82
N ALA A 46 3.28 3.59 -22.89
CA ALA A 46 2.18 4.55 -22.90
C ALA A 46 2.17 5.39 -24.18
N LYS A 47 3.34 5.79 -24.69
CA LYS A 47 3.49 6.55 -25.93
C LYS A 47 3.16 5.73 -27.17
N SER A 48 3.61 4.47 -27.25
CA SER A 48 3.47 3.65 -28.45
C SER A 48 2.17 2.83 -28.52
N ALA A 49 1.63 2.40 -27.38
CA ALA A 49 0.53 1.43 -27.35
C ALA A 49 -0.79 1.98 -26.78
N CYS A 50 -0.82 3.16 -26.14
CA CYS A 50 -2.07 3.67 -25.58
C CYS A 50 -3.09 4.05 -26.66
N ILE A 51 -4.19 3.30 -26.75
CA ILE A 51 -5.30 3.54 -27.68
C ILE A 51 -6.34 4.57 -27.17
N GLN A 52 -6.06 5.24 -26.04
CA GLN A 52 -6.88 6.31 -25.46
C GLN A 52 -8.37 5.98 -25.18
N CYS A 53 -8.72 4.70 -25.03
CA CYS A 53 -10.10 4.21 -24.84
C CYS A 53 -10.81 4.61 -23.54
N ARG A 54 -10.19 5.39 -22.63
CA ARG A 54 -10.74 5.83 -21.33
C ARG A 54 -11.12 4.73 -20.31
N GLN A 55 -11.04 3.44 -20.63
CA GLN A 55 -11.44 2.34 -19.74
C GLN A 55 -10.82 2.38 -18.32
N CYS A 56 -9.58 2.86 -18.20
CA CYS A 56 -8.90 3.02 -16.90
C CYS A 56 -9.57 4.06 -15.98
N THR A 57 -10.31 5.02 -16.53
CA THR A 57 -11.16 5.96 -15.80
C THR A 57 -12.55 5.40 -15.59
N ASP A 58 -13.12 4.82 -16.63
CA ASP A 58 -14.49 4.31 -16.57
C ASP A 58 -14.70 3.22 -15.52
N LEU A 59 -13.68 2.38 -15.28
CA LEU A 59 -13.70 1.35 -14.24
C LEU A 59 -13.02 1.78 -12.93
N CYS A 60 -12.58 3.04 -12.80
CA CYS A 60 -11.91 3.51 -11.59
C CYS A 60 -12.92 3.65 -10.44
N PRO A 61 -12.75 2.93 -9.30
CA PRO A 61 -13.68 3.02 -8.18
C PRO A 61 -13.78 4.43 -7.61
N ARG A 62 -12.68 5.18 -7.61
CA ARG A 62 -12.64 6.57 -7.11
C ARG A 62 -13.43 7.51 -8.02
N ASN A 63 -13.30 7.36 -9.34
CA ASN A 63 -14.08 8.11 -10.31
C ASN A 63 -15.58 7.80 -10.17
N LEU A 64 -15.94 6.52 -10.05
CA LEU A 64 -17.32 6.08 -9.84
C LEU A 64 -17.92 6.55 -8.51
N LEU A 65 -17.08 6.83 -7.51
CA LEU A 65 -17.47 7.43 -6.23
C LEU A 65 -17.60 8.96 -6.29
N GLY A 66 -17.42 9.58 -7.47
CA GLY A 66 -17.57 11.02 -7.66
C GLY A 66 -16.28 11.82 -7.53
N HIS A 67 -15.12 11.18 -7.33
CA HIS A 67 -13.86 11.92 -7.32
C HIS A 67 -13.39 12.25 -8.73
N PRO A 68 -12.84 13.46 -8.98
CA PRO A 68 -12.44 13.91 -10.32
C PRO A 68 -11.12 13.30 -10.77
N ILE A 69 -10.89 12.02 -10.51
CA ILE A 69 -9.70 11.31 -10.98
C ILE A 69 -9.96 10.70 -12.35
N GLU A 70 -9.11 11.06 -13.31
CA GLU A 70 -9.21 10.62 -14.69
C GLU A 70 -7.89 9.98 -15.16
N PRO A 71 -7.58 8.72 -14.77
CA PRO A 71 -6.31 8.08 -15.09
C PRO A 71 -5.92 8.10 -16.57
N HIS A 72 -6.88 8.08 -17.50
CA HIS A 72 -6.58 8.18 -18.93
C HIS A 72 -5.90 9.51 -19.33
N LYS A 73 -6.27 10.64 -18.71
CA LYS A 73 -5.62 11.94 -18.95
C LYS A 73 -4.20 11.96 -18.40
N ILE A 74 -4.02 11.48 -17.18
CA ILE A 74 -2.70 11.33 -16.54
C ILE A 74 -1.77 10.48 -17.43
N MET A 75 -2.26 9.35 -17.97
CA MET A 75 -1.48 8.51 -18.87
C MET A 75 -1.09 9.22 -20.18
N ARG A 76 -2.01 9.99 -20.77
CA ARG A 76 -1.73 10.77 -22.00
C ARG A 76 -0.67 11.84 -21.75
N LYS A 77 -0.75 12.54 -20.62
CA LYS A 77 0.22 13.58 -20.23
C LYS A 77 1.59 12.96 -19.99
N LEU A 78 1.66 11.85 -19.24
CA LEU A 78 2.91 11.11 -19.03
C LEU A 78 3.55 10.67 -20.36
N ALA A 79 2.75 10.15 -21.30
CA ALA A 79 3.25 9.67 -22.58
C ALA A 79 3.93 10.77 -23.43
N MET A 80 3.55 12.03 -23.24
CA MET A 80 4.07 13.19 -23.97
C MET A 80 5.10 14.01 -23.18
N ALA A 81 5.24 13.75 -21.88
CA ALA A 81 6.16 14.48 -21.02
C ALA A 81 7.62 14.28 -21.44
N LYS A 82 8.47 15.28 -21.23
CA LYS A 82 9.94 15.08 -21.34
C LYS A 82 10.47 14.42 -20.08
N ASP A 83 10.07 14.93 -18.93
CA ASP A 83 10.43 14.48 -17.58
C ASP A 83 9.20 14.56 -16.65
N ILE A 84 9.30 13.96 -15.47
CA ILE A 84 8.19 13.94 -14.50
C ILE A 84 7.97 15.31 -13.86
N GLU A 85 9.03 16.11 -13.69
CA GLU A 85 8.96 17.37 -12.94
C GLU A 85 8.09 18.39 -13.67
N SER A 86 8.22 18.45 -15.00
CA SER A 86 7.42 19.29 -15.89
C SER A 86 5.91 19.04 -15.83
N LEU A 87 5.48 17.92 -15.23
CA LEU A 87 4.07 17.53 -15.13
C LEU A 87 3.40 17.98 -13.83
N LEU A 88 4.15 18.32 -12.79
CA LEU A 88 3.61 18.35 -11.43
C LEU A 88 2.64 19.51 -11.17
N ASP A 89 2.71 20.56 -12.01
CA ASP A 89 1.80 21.70 -11.97
C ASP A 89 0.55 21.51 -12.85
N ASP A 90 0.47 20.44 -13.65
CA ASP A 90 -0.67 20.18 -14.53
C ASP A 90 -1.90 19.73 -13.71
N PRO A 91 -3.07 20.38 -13.86
CA PRO A 91 -4.28 20.03 -13.11
C PRO A 91 -4.73 18.58 -13.25
N ASP A 92 -4.48 17.94 -14.41
CA ASP A 92 -4.81 16.52 -14.59
C ASP A 92 -3.88 15.62 -13.78
N ILE A 93 -2.62 16.03 -13.60
CA ILE A 93 -1.60 15.28 -12.86
C ILE A 93 -1.86 15.36 -11.35
N LEU A 94 -2.33 16.51 -10.85
CA LEU A 94 -2.70 16.68 -9.44
C LEU A 94 -3.74 15.63 -8.98
N GLN A 95 -4.62 15.20 -9.89
CA GLN A 95 -5.63 14.17 -9.61
C GLN A 95 -5.02 12.83 -9.19
N ALA A 96 -3.75 12.54 -9.50
CA ALA A 96 -3.05 11.35 -9.04
C ALA A 96 -3.06 11.21 -7.51
N SER A 97 -3.09 12.34 -6.78
CA SER A 97 -3.23 12.39 -5.32
C SER A 97 -4.50 11.70 -4.81
N LEU A 98 -5.56 11.67 -5.62
CA LEU A 98 -6.86 11.06 -5.28
C LEU A 98 -6.87 9.54 -5.45
N CYS A 99 -5.80 8.96 -6.02
CA CYS A 99 -5.70 7.54 -6.29
C CYS A 99 -5.60 6.73 -4.99
N CYS A 100 -6.50 5.75 -4.82
CA CYS A 100 -6.41 4.74 -3.74
C CYS A 100 -5.57 3.52 -4.13
N GLU A 101 -4.95 3.58 -5.30
CA GLU A 101 -4.01 2.58 -5.82
C GLU A 101 -4.63 1.19 -6.02
N CYS A 102 -5.96 1.04 -6.12
CA CYS A 102 -6.69 -0.24 -6.21
C CYS A 102 -6.30 -1.19 -7.37
N GLY A 103 -5.55 -0.74 -8.37
CA GLY A 103 -5.04 -1.59 -9.46
C GLY A 103 -6.03 -2.03 -10.54
N ILE A 104 -7.32 -1.72 -10.44
CA ILE A 104 -8.31 -2.11 -11.45
C ILE A 104 -7.94 -1.58 -12.84
N CYS A 105 -7.44 -0.35 -12.93
CA CYS A 105 -7.04 0.28 -14.19
C CYS A 105 -5.88 -0.45 -14.89
N GLU A 106 -5.01 -1.10 -14.14
CA GLU A 106 -3.79 -1.78 -14.61
C GLU A 106 -4.05 -3.26 -14.85
N MET A 107 -4.66 -3.93 -13.87
CA MET A 107 -4.84 -5.38 -13.89
C MET A 107 -6.04 -5.83 -14.72
N TYR A 108 -7.08 -5.01 -14.83
CA TYR A 108 -8.34 -5.41 -15.47
C TYR A 108 -8.72 -4.51 -16.65
N ALA A 109 -8.70 -3.20 -16.46
CA ALA A 109 -9.33 -2.27 -17.39
C ALA A 109 -8.49 -1.96 -18.64
N CYS A 110 -7.16 -1.96 -18.57
CA CYS A 110 -6.36 -1.57 -19.73
C CYS A 110 -6.22 -2.74 -20.73
N PRO A 111 -6.78 -2.63 -21.96
CA PRO A 111 -6.63 -3.69 -22.96
C PRO A 111 -5.18 -3.82 -23.46
N MET A 112 -4.42 -2.72 -23.39
CA MET A 112 -3.02 -2.64 -23.81
C MET A 112 -2.02 -2.99 -22.68
N GLN A 113 -2.54 -3.43 -21.53
CA GLN A 113 -1.76 -3.86 -20.36
C GLN A 113 -0.76 -2.79 -19.87
N LEU A 114 -1.15 -1.52 -19.96
CA LEU A 114 -0.38 -0.40 -19.41
C LEU A 114 -0.55 -0.34 -17.89
N GLN A 115 0.23 0.51 -17.22
CA GLN A 115 0.31 0.56 -15.77
C GLN A 115 -0.20 1.86 -15.13
N PRO A 116 -1.48 2.27 -15.34
CA PRO A 116 -1.98 3.52 -14.78
C PRO A 116 -1.91 3.58 -13.26
N ARG A 117 -2.07 2.46 -12.55
CA ARG A 117 -1.98 2.46 -11.08
C ARG A 117 -0.56 2.83 -10.64
N ARG A 118 0.47 2.19 -11.20
CA ARG A 118 1.88 2.53 -10.87
C ARG A 118 2.22 3.97 -11.22
N VAL A 119 1.79 4.44 -12.39
CA VAL A 119 1.97 5.84 -12.79
C VAL A 119 1.33 6.80 -11.78
N ASN A 120 0.09 6.55 -11.37
CA ASN A 120 -0.58 7.38 -10.37
C ASN A 120 0.14 7.31 -9.00
N ALA A 121 0.59 6.14 -8.58
CA ALA A 121 1.31 5.98 -7.31
C ALA A 121 2.65 6.75 -7.30
N MET A 122 3.40 6.67 -8.41
CA MET A 122 4.65 7.40 -8.60
C MET A 122 4.43 8.92 -8.57
N LEU A 123 3.47 9.42 -9.35
CA LEU A 123 3.15 10.86 -9.38
C LEU A 123 2.64 11.34 -8.02
N LYS A 124 1.79 10.57 -7.35
CA LYS A 124 1.31 10.87 -6.00
C LYS A 124 2.45 10.95 -4.99
N ALA A 125 3.44 10.06 -5.06
CA ALA A 125 4.61 10.11 -4.20
C ALA A 125 5.43 11.38 -4.46
N GLU A 126 5.63 11.76 -5.72
CA GLU A 126 6.39 12.95 -6.09
C GLU A 126 5.68 14.25 -5.67
N LEU A 127 4.37 14.35 -5.91
CA LEU A 127 3.54 15.46 -5.42
C LEU A 127 3.63 15.58 -3.89
N ALA A 128 3.56 14.46 -3.17
CA ALA A 128 3.65 14.44 -1.71
C ALA A 128 5.02 14.92 -1.20
N LYS A 129 6.13 14.56 -1.85
CA LYS A 129 7.47 15.07 -1.50
C LYS A 129 7.56 16.58 -1.62
N ARG A 130 6.90 17.16 -2.63
CA ARG A 130 6.86 18.62 -2.85
C ARG A 130 5.80 19.34 -2.03
N GLY A 131 5.07 18.62 -1.16
CA GLY A 131 3.98 19.19 -0.36
C GLY A 131 2.74 19.59 -1.17
N ILE A 132 2.67 19.22 -2.45
CA ILE A 132 1.55 19.55 -3.33
C ILE A 132 0.40 18.58 -3.05
N ARG A 133 -0.78 19.13 -2.75
CA ARG A 133 -1.99 18.37 -2.44
C ARG A 133 -3.13 18.81 -3.32
N TYR A 134 -3.94 17.84 -3.75
CA TYR A 134 -5.19 18.13 -4.44
C TYR A 134 -6.17 18.82 -3.46
N PRO A 135 -6.77 19.98 -3.82
CA PRO A 135 -7.66 20.69 -2.92
C PRO A 135 -8.91 19.87 -2.55
N LYS A 136 -9.29 19.94 -1.27
CA LYS A 136 -10.37 19.10 -0.74
C LYS A 136 -11.72 19.54 -1.33
N GLY A 137 -12.46 18.60 -1.89
CA GLY A 137 -13.80 18.82 -2.43
C GLY A 137 -13.84 19.45 -3.83
N GLU A 138 -12.70 19.92 -4.34
CA GLU A 138 -12.63 20.47 -5.69
C GLU A 138 -13.01 19.41 -6.74
N GLY A 139 -13.86 19.79 -7.69
CA GLY A 139 -14.32 18.94 -8.78
C GLY A 139 -15.10 17.70 -8.35
N GLN A 140 -15.48 17.58 -7.07
CA GLN A 140 -16.25 16.43 -6.58
C GLN A 140 -17.64 16.42 -7.22
N LYS A 141 -18.01 15.27 -7.77
CA LYS A 141 -19.30 15.00 -8.41
C LYS A 141 -20.11 14.05 -7.56
N GLU A 142 -21.38 13.92 -7.90
CA GLU A 142 -22.22 12.87 -7.36
C GLU A 142 -21.69 11.48 -7.74
N MET A 143 -21.97 10.49 -6.89
CA MET A 143 -21.65 9.10 -7.18
C MET A 143 -22.36 8.64 -8.46
N SER A 144 -21.60 8.05 -9.38
CA SER A 144 -22.13 7.56 -10.66
C SER A 144 -23.21 6.49 -10.42
N LYS A 145 -24.36 6.64 -11.09
CA LYS A 145 -25.46 5.67 -11.07
C LYS A 145 -25.02 4.33 -11.67
N GLU A 146 -24.08 4.38 -12.61
CA GLU A 146 -23.48 3.25 -13.31
C GLU A 146 -22.52 2.42 -12.43
N ARG A 147 -22.15 2.91 -11.24
CA ARG A 147 -21.22 2.22 -10.33
C ARG A 147 -21.63 0.78 -10.06
N ARG A 148 -22.94 0.50 -9.97
CA ARG A 148 -23.45 -0.86 -9.75
C ARG A 148 -23.12 -1.80 -10.91
N TYR A 149 -23.16 -1.29 -12.14
CA TYR A 149 -22.97 -2.04 -13.38
C TYR A 149 -21.50 -2.10 -13.84
N ARG A 150 -20.64 -1.22 -13.30
CA ARG A 150 -19.21 -1.16 -13.61
C ARG A 150 -18.32 -1.92 -12.60
N LYS A 151 -18.92 -2.78 -11.77
CA LYS A 151 -18.17 -3.69 -10.89
C LYS A 151 -17.48 -4.76 -11.73
N ILE A 152 -16.29 -5.17 -11.29
CA ILE A 152 -15.54 -6.25 -11.95
C ILE A 152 -15.74 -7.57 -11.19
N PRO A 153 -15.85 -8.72 -11.89
CA PRO A 153 -15.90 -10.02 -11.23
C PRO A 153 -14.56 -10.33 -10.56
N ALA A 154 -14.57 -10.57 -9.25
CA ALA A 154 -13.35 -10.80 -8.47
C ALA A 154 -12.52 -12.01 -8.97
N LYS A 155 -13.18 -13.10 -9.38
CA LYS A 155 -12.52 -14.26 -10.01
C LYS A 155 -11.75 -13.88 -11.28
N ARG A 156 -12.31 -13.03 -12.15
CA ARG A 156 -11.62 -12.58 -13.38
C ARG A 156 -10.45 -11.65 -13.06
N ALA A 157 -10.58 -10.81 -12.03
CA ALA A 157 -9.48 -9.98 -11.56
C ALA A 157 -8.32 -10.85 -11.03
N ALA A 158 -8.62 -11.89 -10.25
CA ALA A 158 -7.63 -12.86 -9.77
C ALA A 158 -6.93 -13.61 -10.92
N ALA A 159 -7.69 -14.02 -11.94
CA ALA A 159 -7.14 -14.64 -13.15
C ALA A 159 -6.15 -13.74 -13.87
N ARG A 160 -6.51 -12.47 -14.10
CA ARG A 160 -5.62 -11.50 -14.76
C ARG A 160 -4.40 -11.14 -13.92
N ALA A 161 -4.52 -11.23 -12.60
CA ALA A 161 -3.39 -11.08 -11.68
C ALA A 161 -2.49 -12.33 -11.59
N GLY A 162 -2.87 -13.43 -12.24
CA GLY A 162 -2.13 -14.68 -12.17
C GLY A 162 -2.21 -15.36 -10.80
N VAL A 163 -3.23 -15.04 -10.00
CA VAL A 163 -3.42 -15.61 -8.65
C VAL A 163 -4.69 -16.45 -8.51
N LEU A 164 -5.34 -16.78 -9.63
CA LEU A 164 -6.56 -17.60 -9.64
C LEU A 164 -6.40 -18.95 -8.93
N PRO A 165 -5.28 -19.70 -9.05
CA PRO A 165 -5.12 -20.97 -8.34
C PRO A 165 -5.25 -20.86 -6.82
N TRP A 166 -4.95 -19.69 -6.25
CA TRP A 166 -5.06 -19.42 -4.82
C TRP A 166 -6.33 -18.64 -4.44
N TYR A 167 -7.20 -18.31 -5.41
CA TYR A 167 -8.40 -17.52 -5.16
C TYR A 167 -9.42 -18.32 -4.34
N GLY A 168 -9.68 -17.88 -3.11
CA GLY A 168 -10.57 -18.59 -2.17
C GLY A 168 -9.88 -19.77 -1.47
N ALA A 169 -8.65 -20.11 -1.85
CA ALA A 169 -7.81 -21.11 -1.17
C ALA A 169 -7.08 -20.49 0.04
N CYS A 170 -7.64 -19.44 0.65
CA CYS A 170 -7.07 -18.86 1.87
C CYS A 170 -7.17 -19.92 2.97
N GLY A 171 -6.11 -20.71 3.12
CA GLY A 171 -5.91 -21.72 4.15
C GLY A 171 -5.75 -21.09 5.52
N THR A 172 -6.81 -20.45 6.00
CA THR A 172 -6.98 -20.13 7.42
C THR A 172 -7.31 -21.37 8.24
N ASP A 173 -7.35 -22.55 7.60
CA ASP A 173 -7.72 -23.83 8.21
C ASP A 173 -6.73 -24.30 9.28
N LYS A 174 -5.51 -23.72 9.30
CA LYS A 174 -4.49 -24.01 10.30
C LYS A 174 -4.02 -22.72 10.97
N LEU A 175 -4.42 -22.55 12.23
CA LEU A 175 -3.83 -21.56 13.12
C LEU A 175 -2.52 -22.14 13.68
N LEU A 176 -1.40 -21.60 13.23
CA LEU A 176 -0.10 -21.88 13.83
C LEU A 176 0.22 -20.79 14.84
N GLN A 177 0.39 -21.17 16.10
CA GLN A 177 0.87 -20.27 17.14
C GLN A 177 2.39 -20.37 17.20
N PHE A 178 3.05 -19.23 17.06
CA PHE A 178 4.51 -19.14 17.22
C PHE A 178 4.83 -18.47 18.55
N GLU A 179 5.63 -19.14 19.37
CA GLU A 179 6.17 -18.59 20.61
C GLU A 179 7.65 -18.25 20.44
N GLY A 180 7.94 -17.03 20.03
CA GLY A 180 9.31 -16.53 19.94
C GLY A 180 9.94 -16.27 21.31
N GLU A 181 11.26 -16.45 21.40
CA GLU A 181 12.06 -16.01 22.55
C GLU A 181 12.28 -14.49 22.55
N ARG A 182 12.21 -13.87 21.38
CA ARG A 182 12.42 -12.44 21.17
C ARG A 182 11.35 -11.87 20.26
N VAL A 183 10.79 -10.73 20.65
CA VAL A 183 9.81 -9.98 19.85
C VAL A 183 10.21 -8.52 19.81
N THR A 184 10.26 -7.93 18.60
CA THR A 184 10.52 -6.50 18.40
C THR A 184 9.27 -5.81 17.89
N LEU A 185 8.85 -4.76 18.58
CA LEU A 185 7.66 -3.97 18.28
C LEU A 185 8.07 -2.58 17.80
N ALA A 186 7.68 -2.22 16.58
CA ALA A 186 7.91 -0.88 16.05
C ALA A 186 7.03 0.17 16.76
N LEU A 187 7.60 1.31 17.15
CA LEU A 187 6.86 2.40 17.82
C LEU A 187 5.87 3.10 16.86
N ARG A 188 6.17 3.11 15.55
CA ARG A 188 5.27 3.64 14.52
C ARG A 188 4.41 2.52 13.92
N GLN A 189 3.13 2.50 14.26
CA GLN A 189 2.18 1.45 13.86
C GLN A 189 1.24 1.84 12.70
N SER A 190 1.20 3.12 12.32
CA SER A 190 0.31 3.62 11.29
C SER A 190 0.81 4.97 10.74
N VAL A 191 -0.02 5.63 9.92
CA VAL A 191 0.20 7.04 9.48
C VAL A 191 0.14 8.05 10.64
N GLY A 192 -0.34 7.61 11.81
CA GLY A 192 -0.41 8.41 13.03
C GLY A 192 0.94 8.70 13.70
N ALA A 193 0.89 9.34 14.87
CA ALA A 193 2.06 9.61 15.69
C ALA A 193 2.67 8.30 16.22
N PRO A 194 4.01 8.21 16.34
CA PRO A 194 4.66 7.07 16.99
C PRO A 194 4.32 7.04 18.49
N ALA A 195 4.20 5.83 19.04
CA ALA A 195 4.03 5.65 20.48
C ALA A 195 5.33 6.01 21.22
N GLN A 196 5.18 6.56 22.43
CA GLN A 196 6.30 6.91 23.30
C GLN A 196 6.48 5.83 24.37
N PRO A 197 7.69 5.29 24.57
CA PRO A 197 7.95 4.28 25.60
C PRO A 197 7.54 4.78 27.00
N VAL A 198 6.88 3.92 27.77
CA VAL A 198 6.53 4.18 29.19
C VAL A 198 7.32 3.32 30.17
N VAL A 199 8.17 2.44 29.64
CA VAL A 199 9.08 1.56 30.38
C VAL A 199 10.52 1.98 30.16
N LYS A 200 11.40 1.64 31.09
CA LYS A 200 12.85 1.92 31.00
C LYS A 200 13.60 0.78 30.31
N ASP A 201 14.74 1.10 29.70
CA ASP A 201 15.64 0.07 29.17
C ASP A 201 16.09 -0.90 30.29
N GLY A 202 16.06 -2.21 30.00
CA GLY A 202 16.37 -3.26 30.97
C GLY A 202 15.24 -3.62 31.95
N GLU A 203 14.08 -2.94 31.88
CA GLU A 203 12.95 -3.21 32.75
C GLU A 203 12.32 -4.59 32.46
N ARG A 204 11.82 -5.26 33.51
CA ARG A 204 11.07 -6.51 33.37
C ARG A 204 9.59 -6.20 33.19
N VAL A 205 8.99 -6.75 32.14
CA VAL A 205 7.57 -6.56 31.80
C VAL A 205 6.81 -7.87 31.77
N ALA A 206 5.54 -7.84 32.15
CA ALA A 206 4.62 -8.96 32.01
C ALA A 206 3.84 -8.91 30.68
N LEU A 207 3.42 -10.07 30.17
CA LEU A 207 2.51 -10.18 29.04
C LEU A 207 1.29 -9.27 29.23
N GLY A 208 0.98 -8.45 28.21
CA GLY A 208 -0.15 -7.52 28.23
C GLY A 208 0.13 -6.18 28.91
N GLN A 209 1.28 -5.99 29.56
CA GLN A 209 1.65 -4.72 30.18
C GLN A 209 1.81 -3.62 29.10
N LEU A 210 1.32 -2.41 29.39
CA LEU A 210 1.52 -1.24 28.54
C LEU A 210 3.01 -0.86 28.53
N ILE A 211 3.63 -0.81 27.34
CA ILE A 211 5.07 -0.52 27.17
C ILE A 211 5.33 0.75 26.35
N ALA A 212 4.35 1.20 25.55
CA ALA A 212 4.39 2.51 24.91
C ALA A 212 2.98 3.08 24.75
N SER A 213 2.83 4.39 24.95
CA SER A 213 1.55 5.11 24.82
C SER A 213 1.56 6.04 23.61
N CYS A 214 0.45 6.12 22.90
CA CYS A 214 0.24 7.17 21.91
C CYS A 214 0.18 8.54 22.63
N PRO A 215 0.79 9.60 22.06
CA PRO A 215 0.61 10.95 22.58
C PRO A 215 -0.87 11.37 22.59
N GLU A 216 -1.27 12.08 23.63
CA GLU A 216 -2.65 12.53 23.81
C GLU A 216 -3.10 13.44 22.65
N GLY A 217 -4.35 13.27 22.21
CA GLY A 217 -4.93 14.03 21.10
C GLY A 217 -4.34 13.72 19.70
N LYS A 218 -3.43 12.74 19.58
CA LYS A 218 -2.91 12.27 18.29
C LYS A 218 -3.57 10.97 17.87
N LEU A 219 -3.70 10.78 16.55
CA LEU A 219 -4.05 9.49 15.98
C LEU A 219 -2.86 8.54 16.16
N GLY A 220 -3.06 7.38 16.77
CA GLY A 220 -2.03 6.37 16.94
C GLY A 220 -2.53 5.11 17.65
N ALA A 221 -1.62 4.31 18.19
CA ALA A 221 -1.96 3.09 18.92
C ALA A 221 -0.99 2.89 20.09
N ASN A 222 -1.51 2.43 21.22
CA ASN A 222 -0.71 1.96 22.35
C ASN A 222 -0.07 0.62 22.01
N LEU A 223 1.09 0.36 22.61
CA LEU A 223 1.78 -0.92 22.50
C LEU A 223 1.79 -1.62 23.86
N HIS A 224 1.44 -2.90 23.82
CA HIS A 224 1.47 -3.80 24.97
C HIS A 224 2.49 -4.90 24.72
N ALA A 225 3.10 -5.40 25.79
CA ALA A 225 4.07 -6.48 25.74
C ALA A 225 3.43 -7.77 25.19
N SER A 226 3.91 -8.26 24.05
CA SER A 226 3.43 -9.50 23.42
C SER A 226 3.95 -10.77 24.09
N ILE A 227 4.98 -10.64 24.93
CA ILE A 227 5.56 -11.71 25.77
C ILE A 227 6.03 -11.09 27.09
N SER A 228 6.14 -11.91 28.13
CA SER A 228 6.84 -11.52 29.37
C SER A 228 8.36 -11.59 29.17
N GLY A 229 9.11 -10.62 29.69
CA GLY A 229 10.56 -10.60 29.47
C GLY A 229 11.26 -9.33 29.95
N ILE A 230 12.48 -9.12 29.45
CA ILE A 230 13.26 -7.90 29.64
C ILE A 230 13.16 -7.05 28.37
N VAL A 231 12.90 -5.76 28.53
CA VAL A 231 12.80 -4.83 27.40
C VAL A 231 14.14 -4.18 27.06
N ARG A 232 14.37 -3.97 25.76
CA ARG A 232 15.38 -3.06 25.21
C ARG A 232 14.66 -1.95 24.44
N VAL A 233 14.91 -0.70 24.80
CA VAL A 233 14.24 0.46 24.21
C VAL A 233 15.21 1.16 23.25
N SER A 234 14.79 1.35 22.00
CA SER A 234 15.48 2.16 20.99
C SER A 234 14.61 3.33 20.55
N LEU A 235 15.16 4.19 19.68
CA LEU A 235 14.42 5.35 19.13
C LEU A 235 13.19 4.94 18.31
N GLU A 236 13.22 3.78 17.66
CA GLU A 236 12.18 3.37 16.70
C GLU A 236 11.41 2.11 17.14
N ASN A 237 11.90 1.37 18.14
CA ASN A 237 11.44 0.03 18.47
C ASN A 237 11.58 -0.30 19.96
N ILE A 238 10.80 -1.27 20.43
CA ILE A 238 10.99 -1.93 21.73
C ILE A 238 11.16 -3.42 21.48
N THR A 239 12.25 -4.00 21.97
CA THR A 239 12.51 -5.45 21.88
C THR A 239 12.30 -6.10 23.24
N ILE A 240 11.56 -7.20 23.30
CA ILE A 240 11.32 -7.98 24.51
C ILE A 240 11.98 -9.35 24.33
N THR A 241 12.78 -9.77 25.31
CA THR A 241 13.40 -11.11 25.32
C THR A 241 12.91 -11.90 26.53
N LYS A 242 12.40 -13.12 26.32
CA LYS A 242 12.02 -14.05 27.40
C LYS A 242 13.22 -14.28 28.31
N LYS A 243 13.02 -14.24 29.62
CA LYS A 243 14.08 -14.58 30.58
C LYS A 243 14.05 -16.10 30.81
N GLY A 244 14.87 -16.84 30.06
CA GLY A 244 14.99 -18.31 30.14
C GLY A 244 15.62 -18.91 28.89
N GLY A 245 16.94 -18.78 28.77
CA GLY A 245 17.77 -19.26 27.66
C GLY A 245 19.20 -18.70 27.74
N LEU A 246 19.79 -18.72 28.94
CA LEU A 246 21.24 -18.62 29.12
C LEU A 246 21.74 -20.06 29.25
N SER A 247 22.18 -20.62 28.14
CA SER A 247 23.15 -21.71 28.03
C SER A 247 23.73 -21.66 26.63
#